data_AF-A0A2S0N628-F1
#
_entry.id   AF-A0A2S0N628-F1
#
_cell.length_a   1.000
_cell.length_b   1.000
_cell.length_c   1.000
_cell.angle_alpha   90.00
_cell.angle_beta   90.00
_cell.angle_gamma   90.00
#
_symmetry.space_group_name_H-M   'P 1'
#
loop_
_entity.id
_entity.type
_entity.pdbx_description
1 polymer ?
#
loop_
_entity_poly.entity_id
_entity_poly.type
_entity_poly.pdbx_seq_one_letter_code
_entity_poly.pdbx_strand_id
1 'polypeptide(L)'
;MVAPFFMEKFMGATIITDKLVAATKGADGKLYYFLYEETYEKNVYPHTPHWGCWYIGTIEGALRRIFLAAGSCESGMLRSRRGDIKPENFVKDWYKELANPVLLSLPNLKMKMHGGFDATVPTEKQEFVVAAFKRHGHPDLAQQLLSGGVLSLSFSEHAAMLSEIYNGNDLGPWRLVRGTPHSAERTAEYGYKPKPVRHIDLPKPPSIMRVPNGKFLVADEQGAWRNRGEKWEILQDFITSCWRTELAEPGSYKVRIEALREALDVAPPMPPGMSVAVDERVELDGYLKSTVEGLRYLGTPTSTGYTIDVGADVLQDSNLLWRICHLPRVCTSWEIGKCVDEAADDFASRQMDMFV
;
A
#
# COMPACT_ATOMS: atom_id res chain seq x y z
N MET A 1 -24.65 7.63 -29.40
CA MET A 1 -23.64 6.55 -29.51
C MET A 1 -22.39 7.07 -28.83
N VAL A 2 -22.33 6.92 -27.50
CA VAL A 2 -21.28 7.52 -26.66
C VAL A 2 -20.07 6.60 -26.75
N ALA A 3 -18.98 7.11 -27.30
CA ALA A 3 -17.71 6.39 -27.32
C ALA A 3 -17.34 6.01 -25.88
N PRO A 4 -16.91 4.77 -25.61
CA PRO A 4 -16.46 4.40 -24.28
C PRO A 4 -15.30 5.31 -23.92
N PHE A 5 -15.43 5.98 -22.77
CA PHE A 5 -14.34 6.65 -22.08
C PHE A 5 -13.21 5.63 -21.98
N PHE A 6 -12.23 5.76 -22.88
CA PHE A 6 -11.06 4.89 -22.89
C PHE A 6 -10.38 5.18 -21.56
N MET A 7 -10.46 4.24 -20.61
CA MET A 7 -9.61 4.23 -19.43
C MET A 7 -8.22 4.64 -19.90
N GLU A 8 -7.75 5.78 -19.40
CA GLU A 8 -6.38 6.19 -19.55
C GLU A 8 -5.53 5.01 -19.04
N LYS A 9 -5.00 4.22 -19.97
CA LYS A 9 -4.04 3.17 -19.66
C LYS A 9 -2.93 3.86 -18.87
N PHE A 10 -2.76 3.47 -17.61
CA PHE A 10 -1.69 3.92 -16.72
C PHE A 10 -0.40 4.18 -17.51
N MET A 11 0.01 5.46 -17.56
CA MET A 11 1.09 5.95 -18.44
C MET A 11 2.48 5.44 -18.03
N GLY A 12 2.59 4.73 -16.89
CA GLY A 12 3.76 3.98 -16.46
C GLY A 12 3.34 2.69 -15.75
N ALA A 13 4.13 1.63 -15.92
CA ALA A 13 3.97 0.38 -15.17
C ALA A 13 5.31 -0.35 -15.10
N THR A 14 5.67 -0.81 -13.91
CA THR A 14 6.80 -1.70 -13.71
C THR A 14 6.40 -3.10 -14.17
N ILE A 15 7.15 -3.66 -15.11
CA ILE A 15 6.96 -5.02 -15.60
C ILE A 15 7.89 -5.95 -14.84
N ILE A 16 7.33 -6.87 -14.06
CA ILE A 16 8.08 -7.95 -13.43
C ILE A 16 8.17 -9.12 -14.39
N THR A 17 9.38 -9.66 -14.50
CA THR A 17 9.71 -10.79 -15.37
C THR A 17 10.10 -12.01 -14.56
N ASP A 18 10.69 -11.83 -13.38
CA ASP A 18 11.04 -12.93 -12.48
C ASP A 18 11.17 -12.47 -11.01
N LYS A 19 11.21 -13.42 -10.07
CA LYS A 19 11.35 -13.22 -8.63
C LYS A 19 12.36 -14.20 -8.04
N LEU A 20 13.09 -13.76 -7.02
CA LEU A 20 14.00 -14.63 -6.28
C LEU A 20 14.03 -14.21 -4.82
N VAL A 21 14.01 -15.19 -3.92
CA VAL A 21 14.32 -14.98 -2.50
C VAL A 21 15.67 -15.60 -2.21
N ALA A 22 16.55 -14.84 -1.57
CA ALA A 22 17.76 -15.36 -0.95
C ALA A 22 17.64 -15.26 0.58
N ALA A 23 18.32 -16.15 1.30
CA ALA A 23 18.29 -16.14 2.76
C ALA A 23 19.66 -16.46 3.37
N THR A 24 19.93 -15.85 4.52
CA THR A 24 21.12 -16.14 5.34
C THR A 24 20.82 -15.94 6.81
N LYS A 25 21.69 -16.49 7.68
CA LYS A 25 21.55 -16.40 9.14
C LYS A 25 22.49 -15.32 9.68
N GLY A 26 21.95 -14.42 10.51
CA GLY A 26 22.75 -13.46 11.27
C GLY A 26 23.47 -14.12 12.44
N ALA A 27 24.49 -13.44 12.98
CA ALA A 27 25.17 -13.82 14.22
C ALA A 27 24.23 -13.77 15.43
N ASP A 28 23.15 -12.99 15.34
CA ASP A 28 22.03 -12.96 16.28
C ASP A 28 21.13 -14.22 16.22
N GLY A 29 21.44 -15.16 15.31
CA GLY A 29 20.71 -16.40 15.12
C GLY A 29 19.42 -16.26 14.30
N LYS A 30 19.05 -15.05 13.85
CA LYS A 30 17.83 -14.83 13.07
C LYS A 30 18.08 -15.09 11.58
N LEU A 31 17.00 -15.44 10.87
CA LEU A 31 17.01 -15.53 9.41
C LEU A 31 16.67 -14.17 8.80
N TYR A 32 17.46 -13.81 7.79
CA TYR A 32 17.29 -12.59 6.99
C TYR A 32 17.04 -12.99 5.54
N TYR A 33 15.96 -12.45 4.99
CA TYR A 33 15.53 -12.64 3.61
C TYR A 33 15.88 -11.42 2.76
N PHE A 34 16.28 -11.70 1.53
CA PHE A 34 16.60 -10.73 0.51
C PHE A 34 15.63 -10.96 -0.65
N LEU A 35 14.81 -9.96 -0.97
CA LEU A 35 13.86 -10.06 -2.06
C LEU A 35 14.45 -9.40 -3.30
N TYR A 36 14.47 -10.16 -4.39
CA TYR A 36 14.94 -9.72 -5.69
C TYR A 36 13.81 -9.83 -6.71
N GLU A 37 13.71 -8.83 -7.56
CA GLU A 37 12.84 -8.86 -8.74
C GLU A 37 13.66 -8.54 -9.98
N GLU A 38 13.32 -9.19 -11.08
CA GLU A 38 13.76 -8.78 -12.41
C GLU A 38 12.68 -7.90 -13.03
N THR A 39 13.00 -6.64 -13.33
CA THR A 39 12.01 -5.67 -13.79
C THR A 39 12.49 -4.79 -14.94
N TYR A 40 11.55 -4.18 -15.65
CA TYR A 40 11.79 -3.03 -16.52
C TYR A 40 10.56 -2.12 -16.52
N GLU A 41 10.74 -0.85 -16.89
CA GLU A 41 9.62 0.08 -17.02
C GLU A 41 9.00 0.00 -18.40
N LYS A 42 7.67 -0.17 -18.46
CA LYS A 42 6.91 -0.37 -19.71
C LYS A 42 7.04 0.77 -20.73
N ASN A 43 7.39 1.96 -20.27
CA ASN A 43 7.55 3.16 -21.11
C ASN A 43 9.02 3.47 -21.44
N VAL A 44 9.99 2.65 -21.00
CA VAL A 44 11.42 2.88 -21.22
C VAL A 44 11.97 1.89 -22.25
N TYR A 45 12.37 2.41 -23.42
CA TYR A 45 12.89 1.59 -24.52
C TYR A 45 14.41 1.75 -24.68
N PRO A 46 15.15 0.67 -24.98
CA PRO A 46 14.68 -0.71 -25.11
C PRO A 46 14.32 -1.33 -23.75
N HIS A 47 13.33 -2.24 -23.75
CA HIS A 47 12.94 -3.00 -22.56
C HIS A 47 14.05 -4.00 -22.20
N THR A 48 14.97 -3.58 -21.34
CA THR A 48 16.04 -4.42 -20.82
C THR A 48 15.73 -4.75 -19.35
N PRO A 49 15.28 -5.99 -19.05
CA PRO A 49 15.07 -6.42 -17.67
C PRO A 49 16.37 -6.33 -16.88
N HIS A 50 16.27 -5.91 -15.63
CA HIS A 50 17.39 -5.88 -14.71
C HIS A 50 16.94 -6.43 -13.36
N TRP A 51 17.83 -7.20 -12.73
CA TRP A 51 17.59 -7.63 -11.38
C TRP A 51 17.96 -6.55 -10.37
N GLY A 52 17.14 -6.40 -9.35
CA GLY A 52 17.40 -5.52 -8.21
C GLY A 52 16.98 -6.17 -6.90
N CYS A 53 17.85 -6.05 -5.89
CA CYS A 53 17.45 -6.31 -4.51
C CYS A 53 16.65 -5.11 -4.00
N TRP A 54 15.43 -5.35 -3.55
CA TRP A 54 14.49 -4.29 -3.16
C TRP A 54 14.00 -4.42 -1.71
N TYR A 55 14.34 -5.52 -1.02
CA TYR A 55 14.17 -5.67 0.42
C TYR A 55 15.27 -6.52 1.07
N ILE A 56 15.68 -6.17 2.30
CA ILE A 56 16.46 -7.01 3.23
C ILE A 56 15.81 -6.96 4.61
N GLY A 57 15.62 -8.11 5.26
CA GLY A 57 15.20 -8.15 6.66
C GLY A 57 14.53 -9.45 7.07
N THR A 58 13.77 -9.42 8.16
CA THR A 58 13.08 -10.60 8.69
C THR A 58 11.87 -10.97 7.85
N ILE A 59 11.26 -12.13 8.13
CA ILE A 59 10.04 -12.56 7.44
C ILE A 59 8.88 -11.57 7.59
N GLU A 60 8.76 -10.91 8.76
CA GLU A 60 7.69 -9.94 9.01
C GLU A 60 7.77 -8.76 8.04
N GLY A 61 8.97 -8.20 7.88
CA GLY A 61 9.18 -7.11 6.95
C GLY A 61 9.16 -7.56 5.49
N ALA A 62 9.59 -8.79 5.19
CA ALA A 62 9.47 -9.36 3.85
C ALA A 62 7.99 -9.48 3.44
N LEU A 63 7.13 -10.02 4.31
CA LEU A 63 5.69 -10.09 4.06
C LEU A 63 5.08 -8.68 3.93
N ARG A 64 5.40 -7.76 4.85
CA ARG A 64 4.95 -6.36 4.74
C ARG A 64 5.27 -5.77 3.37
N ARG A 65 6.49 -6.03 2.87
CA ARG A 65 6.95 -5.51 1.59
C ARG A 65 6.27 -6.20 0.40
N ILE A 66 6.07 -7.52 0.46
CA ILE A 66 5.34 -8.29 -0.55
C ILE A 66 3.90 -7.79 -0.68
N PHE A 67 3.20 -7.57 0.43
CA PHE A 67 1.82 -7.07 0.42
C PHE A 67 1.72 -5.61 -0.07
N LEU A 68 2.71 -4.78 0.25
CA LEU A 68 2.81 -3.43 -0.32
C LEU A 68 2.90 -3.49 -1.85
N ALA A 69 3.78 -4.33 -2.40
CA ALA A 69 3.90 -4.51 -3.85
C ALA A 69 2.65 -5.17 -4.47
N ALA A 70 2.02 -6.11 -3.76
CA ALA A 70 0.77 -6.75 -4.20
C ALA A 70 -0.37 -5.73 -4.37
N GLY A 71 -0.41 -4.68 -3.52
CA GLY A 71 -1.37 -3.58 -3.68
C GLY A 71 -1.21 -2.85 -5.01
N SER A 72 0.02 -2.66 -5.51
CA SER A 72 0.30 -2.04 -6.81
C SER A 72 -0.17 -2.86 -8.01
N CYS A 73 -0.54 -4.14 -7.82
CA CYS A 73 -1.18 -4.93 -8.86
C CYS A 73 -2.63 -4.45 -9.14
N GLU A 74 -3.37 -3.95 -8.13
CA GLU A 74 -4.73 -3.44 -8.32
C GLU A 74 -4.76 -2.13 -9.09
N SER A 75 -3.80 -1.24 -8.85
CA SER A 75 -3.66 0.02 -9.59
C SER A 75 -3.08 -0.16 -11.00
N GLY A 76 -2.74 -1.38 -11.41
CA GLY A 76 -2.10 -1.64 -12.71
C GLY A 76 -0.68 -1.06 -12.84
N MET A 77 -0.10 -0.54 -11.75
CA MET A 77 1.29 -0.05 -11.73
C MET A 77 2.30 -1.19 -11.73
N LEU A 78 1.91 -2.38 -11.25
CA LEU A 78 2.74 -3.58 -11.25
C LEU A 78 2.12 -4.68 -12.12
N ARG A 79 2.84 -5.08 -13.18
CA ARG A 79 2.29 -5.99 -14.20
C ARG A 79 3.31 -7.04 -14.61
N SER A 80 2.83 -8.04 -15.34
CA SER A 80 3.68 -9.02 -16.03
C SER A 80 3.84 -8.64 -17.50
N ARG A 81 4.76 -9.29 -18.22
CA ARG A 81 4.86 -9.17 -19.69
C ARG A 81 3.54 -9.54 -20.40
N ARG A 82 2.69 -10.35 -19.77
CA ARG A 82 1.43 -10.86 -20.33
C ARG A 82 0.22 -10.00 -19.95
N GLY A 83 0.39 -8.95 -19.15
CA GLY A 83 -0.68 -8.09 -18.67
C GLY A 83 -0.80 -8.08 -17.15
N ASP A 84 -2.01 -7.82 -16.67
CA ASP A 84 -2.29 -7.55 -15.26
C ASP A 84 -2.05 -8.78 -14.39
N ILE A 85 -1.55 -8.54 -13.18
CA ILE A 85 -1.32 -9.57 -12.18
C ILE A 85 -2.44 -9.45 -11.14
N LYS A 86 -3.04 -10.56 -10.75
CA LYS A 86 -3.89 -10.59 -9.56
C LYS A 86 -3.00 -10.53 -8.30
N PRO A 87 -3.24 -9.64 -7.32
CA PRO A 87 -2.46 -9.57 -6.09
C PRO A 87 -2.33 -10.93 -5.39
N GLU A 88 -3.39 -11.73 -5.43
CA GLU A 88 -3.44 -13.06 -4.83
C GLU A 88 -2.44 -14.02 -5.46
N ASN A 89 -2.24 -13.91 -6.79
CA ASN A 89 -1.24 -14.68 -7.52
C ASN A 89 0.17 -14.12 -7.26
N PHE A 90 0.32 -12.80 -7.16
CA PHE A 90 1.58 -12.17 -6.83
C PHE A 90 2.13 -12.65 -5.48
N VAL A 91 1.29 -12.62 -4.44
CA VAL A 91 1.63 -13.12 -3.10
C VAL A 91 1.91 -14.62 -3.13
N LYS A 92 1.07 -15.41 -3.83
CA LYS A 92 1.29 -16.86 -3.99
C LYS A 92 2.65 -17.17 -4.62
N ASP A 93 3.09 -16.41 -5.62
CA ASP A 93 4.38 -16.63 -6.27
C ASP A 93 5.55 -16.30 -5.35
N TRP A 94 5.45 -15.22 -4.55
CA TRP A 94 6.44 -14.94 -3.50
C TRP A 94 6.51 -16.03 -2.44
N TYR A 95 5.37 -16.61 -2.05
CA TYR A 95 5.37 -17.76 -1.14
C TYR A 95 6.10 -18.99 -1.70
N LYS A 96 6.10 -19.20 -3.02
CA LYS A 96 6.89 -20.28 -3.63
C LYS A 96 8.39 -20.02 -3.48
N GLU A 97 8.83 -18.80 -3.74
CA GLU A 97 10.24 -18.41 -3.59
C GLU A 97 10.67 -18.44 -2.11
N LEU A 98 9.83 -17.91 -1.21
CA LEU A 98 10.07 -17.95 0.24
C LEU A 98 10.18 -19.37 0.79
N ALA A 99 9.45 -20.35 0.24
CA ALA A 99 9.48 -21.72 0.72
C ALA A 99 10.78 -22.46 0.38
N ASN A 100 11.55 -21.99 -0.60
CA ASN A 100 12.81 -22.61 -1.02
C ASN A 100 13.82 -21.55 -1.51
N PRO A 101 14.30 -20.67 -0.62
CA PRO A 101 15.18 -19.57 -0.98
C PRO A 101 16.56 -20.07 -1.41
N VAL A 102 17.32 -19.24 -2.12
CA VAL A 102 18.75 -19.50 -2.35
C VAL A 102 19.56 -19.18 -1.10
N LEU A 103 20.54 -20.03 -0.79
CA LEU A 103 21.49 -19.79 0.28
C LEU A 103 22.40 -18.64 -0.10
N LEU A 104 22.31 -17.56 0.66
CA LEU A 104 23.09 -16.36 0.37
C LEU A 104 24.41 -16.36 1.14
N SER A 105 25.50 -16.43 0.38
CA SER A 105 26.84 -16.12 0.86
C SER A 105 27.24 -14.75 0.31
N LEU A 106 27.41 -13.78 1.21
CA LEU A 106 27.85 -12.44 0.87
C LEU A 106 29.33 -12.27 1.21
N PRO A 107 30.14 -11.66 0.32
CA PRO A 107 31.42 -11.10 0.74
C PRO A 107 31.16 -9.94 1.72
N ASN A 108 32.23 -9.44 2.34
CA ASN A 108 32.13 -8.22 3.13
C ASN A 108 31.58 -7.08 2.27
N LEU A 109 30.54 -6.43 2.81
CA LEU A 109 29.82 -5.36 2.18
C LEU A 109 30.57 -4.05 2.40
N LYS A 110 30.74 -3.29 1.33
CA LYS A 110 31.47 -2.02 1.36
C LYS A 110 30.48 -0.88 1.52
N MET A 111 30.64 -0.09 2.57
CA MET A 111 29.86 1.13 2.81
C MET A 111 30.74 2.36 2.75
N LYS A 112 30.27 3.37 2.04
CA LYS A 112 30.89 4.68 1.85
C LYS A 112 29.81 5.75 1.79
N MET A 113 30.04 6.84 2.50
CA MET A 113 29.21 8.04 2.47
C MET A 113 29.73 9.04 1.44
N HIS A 114 28.85 9.48 0.54
CA HIS A 114 29.12 10.59 -0.37
C HIS A 114 27.83 11.09 -1.04
N GLY A 115 27.88 12.27 -1.66
CA GLY A 115 26.81 12.75 -2.53
C GLY A 115 26.82 12.03 -3.87
N GLY A 116 25.75 11.29 -4.19
CA GLY A 116 25.63 10.59 -5.47
C GLY A 116 24.48 9.59 -5.49
N PHE A 117 23.90 9.35 -6.67
CA PHE A 117 22.80 8.39 -6.80
C PHE A 117 23.24 6.95 -6.47
N ASP A 118 24.48 6.60 -6.75
CA ASP A 118 25.07 5.28 -6.48
C ASP A 118 25.65 5.14 -5.07
N ALA A 119 25.56 6.18 -4.24
CA ALA A 119 26.04 6.17 -2.87
C ALA A 119 25.43 5.01 -2.08
N THR A 120 26.29 4.26 -1.40
CA THR A 120 25.82 3.25 -0.44
C THR A 120 25.14 3.92 0.75
N VAL A 121 25.63 5.10 1.17
CA VAL A 121 25.01 5.97 2.16
C VAL A 121 24.98 7.40 1.58
N PRO A 122 23.82 7.86 1.07
CA PRO A 122 23.67 9.25 0.67
C PRO A 122 23.85 10.22 1.84
N THR A 123 24.48 11.37 1.61
CA THR A 123 24.80 12.36 2.67
C THR A 123 23.53 12.85 3.39
N GLU A 124 22.42 13.00 2.68
CA GLU A 124 21.12 13.39 3.24
C GLU A 124 20.52 12.34 4.21
N LYS A 125 21.05 11.12 4.22
CA LYS A 125 20.67 10.04 5.16
C LYS A 125 21.67 9.85 6.29
N GLN A 126 22.67 10.73 6.43
CA GLN A 126 23.73 10.62 7.43
C GLN A 126 23.19 10.47 8.86
N GLU A 127 22.28 11.35 9.29
CA GLU A 127 21.77 11.35 10.66
C GLU A 127 21.05 10.03 11.01
N PHE A 128 20.22 9.55 10.08
CA PHE A 128 19.52 8.28 10.20
C PHE A 128 20.50 7.09 10.32
N VAL A 129 21.48 7.01 9.41
CA VAL A 129 22.46 5.91 9.42
C VAL A 129 23.31 5.94 10.68
N VAL A 130 23.84 7.10 11.09
CA VAL A 130 24.62 7.24 12.33
C VAL A 130 23.79 6.86 13.56
N ALA A 131 22.52 7.23 13.61
CA ALA A 131 21.62 6.84 14.69
C ALA A 131 21.42 5.32 14.75
N ALA A 132 21.27 4.66 13.59
CA ALA A 132 21.17 3.20 13.52
C ALA A 132 22.44 2.51 14.05
N PHE A 133 23.63 2.92 13.59
CA PHE A 133 24.90 2.39 14.10
C PHE A 133 25.00 2.52 15.63
N LYS A 134 24.67 3.68 16.19
CA LYS A 134 24.69 3.90 17.64
C LYS A 134 23.68 3.02 18.38
N ARG A 135 22.46 2.89 17.86
CA ARG A 135 21.40 2.07 18.48
C ARG A 135 21.77 0.59 18.53
N HIS A 136 22.50 0.11 17.53
CA HIS A 136 23.01 -1.26 17.47
C HIS A 136 24.39 -1.44 18.14
N GLY A 137 24.86 -0.46 18.91
CA GLY A 137 26.08 -0.59 19.71
C GLY A 137 27.39 -0.43 18.93
N HIS A 138 27.37 0.28 17.79
CA HIS A 138 28.53 0.48 16.91
C HIS A 138 28.88 1.97 16.71
N PRO A 139 29.08 2.78 17.77
CA PRO A 139 29.44 4.20 17.63
C PRO A 139 30.78 4.40 16.92
N ASP A 140 31.74 3.49 17.10
CA ASP A 140 33.07 3.58 16.48
C ASP A 140 32.99 3.43 14.95
N LEU A 141 32.17 2.50 14.46
CA LEU A 141 31.92 2.34 13.03
C LEU A 141 31.21 3.57 12.45
N ALA A 142 30.28 4.19 13.20
CA ALA A 142 29.65 5.44 12.79
C ALA A 142 30.69 6.56 12.60
N GLN A 143 31.62 6.68 13.55
CA GLN A 143 32.68 7.69 13.47
C GLN A 143 33.63 7.45 12.29
N GLN A 144 33.96 6.19 12.01
CA GLN A 144 34.77 5.81 10.85
C GLN A 144 34.04 6.06 9.51
N LEU A 145 32.71 5.89 9.46
CA LEU A 145 31.94 6.27 8.28
C LEU A 145 31.97 7.80 8.05
N LEU A 146 31.83 8.58 9.12
CA LEU A 146 31.83 10.05 9.09
C LEU A 146 33.18 10.64 8.70
N SER A 147 34.29 9.94 8.95
CA SER A 147 35.62 10.39 8.52
C SER A 147 35.87 10.22 7.01
N GLY A 148 34.89 9.73 6.25
CA GLY A 148 34.95 9.57 4.79
C GLY A 148 35.60 8.26 4.32
N GLY A 149 35.89 7.34 5.25
CA GLY A 149 36.45 6.02 4.96
C GLY A 149 35.46 5.07 4.26
N VAL A 150 35.99 3.97 3.75
CA VAL A 150 35.17 2.82 3.32
C VAL A 150 35.12 1.81 4.47
N LEU A 151 33.92 1.55 4.98
CA LEU A 151 33.68 0.46 5.91
C LEU A 151 33.54 -0.86 5.15
N SER A 152 34.14 -1.91 5.70
CA SER A 152 33.99 -3.29 5.22
C SER A 152 33.31 -4.08 6.32
N LEU A 153 32.06 -4.49 6.10
CA LEU A 153 31.22 -5.10 7.11
C LEU A 153 30.80 -6.51 6.71
N SER A 154 30.88 -7.46 7.63
CA SER A 154 30.23 -8.76 7.45
C SER A 154 28.71 -8.59 7.60
N PHE A 155 27.94 -9.12 6.65
CA PHE A 155 26.48 -9.08 6.80
C PHE A 155 26.04 -9.88 8.04
N SER A 156 26.62 -11.05 8.28
CA SER A 156 26.17 -11.91 9.39
C SER A 156 26.38 -11.23 10.74
N GLU A 157 27.50 -10.55 10.95
CA GLU A 157 27.83 -9.86 12.21
C GLU A 157 26.95 -8.63 12.46
N HIS A 158 26.50 -7.96 11.38
CA HIS A 158 25.77 -6.69 11.47
C HIS A 158 24.35 -6.76 10.87
N ALA A 159 23.78 -7.97 10.78
CA ALA A 159 22.55 -8.22 10.02
C ALA A 159 21.37 -7.35 10.47
N ALA A 160 21.16 -7.22 11.79
CA ALA A 160 20.08 -6.42 12.35
C ALA A 160 20.21 -4.95 11.94
N MET A 161 21.39 -4.35 12.13
CA MET A 161 21.66 -2.96 11.76
C MET A 161 21.53 -2.73 10.26
N LEU A 162 22.14 -3.60 9.43
CA LEU A 162 22.11 -3.45 7.98
C LEU A 162 20.70 -3.63 7.43
N SER A 163 19.92 -4.56 7.96
CA SER A 163 18.52 -4.73 7.56
C SER A 163 17.62 -3.58 7.98
N GLU A 164 17.94 -2.87 9.08
CA GLU A 164 17.21 -1.66 9.47
C GLU A 164 17.48 -0.53 8.47
N ILE A 165 18.75 -0.31 8.13
CA ILE A 165 19.18 0.76 7.23
C ILE A 165 18.69 0.51 5.81
N TYR A 166 18.89 -0.70 5.30
CA TYR A 166 18.62 -1.09 3.91
C TYR A 166 17.33 -1.91 3.79
N ASN A 167 16.25 -1.48 4.45
CA ASN A 167 14.96 -2.18 4.45
C ASN A 167 14.10 -1.94 3.20
N GLY A 168 14.57 -1.16 2.22
CA GLY A 168 13.82 -0.80 1.00
C GLY A 168 12.84 0.37 1.16
N ASN A 169 12.56 0.84 2.38
CA ASN A 169 11.81 2.06 2.65
C ASN A 169 12.75 3.25 2.91
N ASP A 170 13.75 3.07 3.77
CA ASP A 170 14.68 4.14 4.16
C ASP A 170 15.84 4.27 3.17
N LEU A 171 16.51 3.14 2.89
CA LEU A 171 17.45 2.98 1.78
C LEU A 171 17.18 1.68 1.02
N GLY A 172 17.32 1.77 -0.30
CA GLY A 172 17.22 0.63 -1.20
C GLY A 172 18.40 -0.33 -1.03
N PRO A 173 18.16 -1.65 -0.81
CA PRO A 173 19.21 -2.66 -0.73
C PRO A 173 20.19 -2.71 -1.90
N TRP A 174 19.71 -2.40 -3.11
CA TRP A 174 20.52 -2.35 -4.33
C TRP A 174 21.72 -1.41 -4.22
N ARG A 175 21.71 -0.46 -3.27
CA ARG A 175 22.85 0.40 -2.94
C ARG A 175 24.00 -0.38 -2.33
N LEU A 176 23.70 -1.38 -1.50
CA LEU A 176 24.66 -2.18 -0.75
C LEU A 176 24.96 -3.52 -1.43
N VAL A 177 23.92 -4.19 -1.91
CA VAL A 177 23.99 -5.53 -2.51
C VAL A 177 23.87 -5.41 -4.02
N ARG A 178 24.95 -5.78 -4.72
CA ARG A 178 25.03 -5.75 -6.19
C ARG A 178 24.93 -7.16 -6.75
N GLY A 179 24.22 -7.31 -7.86
CA GLY A 179 24.00 -8.59 -8.53
C GLY A 179 22.92 -9.44 -7.85
N THR A 180 22.66 -10.61 -8.45
CA THR A 180 21.60 -11.52 -8.03
C THR A 180 22.15 -12.94 -7.88
N PRO A 181 21.85 -13.65 -6.78
CA PRO A 181 22.34 -15.00 -6.53
C PRO A 181 21.56 -16.08 -7.28
N HIS A 182 21.19 -15.89 -8.55
CA HIS A 182 20.29 -16.81 -9.27
C HIS A 182 20.88 -18.23 -9.48
N SER A 183 22.21 -18.35 -9.47
CA SER A 183 22.92 -19.64 -9.61
C SER A 183 23.29 -20.29 -8.27
N ALA A 184 22.94 -19.68 -7.14
CA ALA A 184 23.25 -20.23 -5.83
C ALA A 184 22.34 -21.44 -5.50
N GLU A 185 22.82 -22.31 -4.62
CA GLU A 185 22.07 -23.48 -4.17
C GLU A 185 20.80 -23.04 -3.42
N ARG A 186 19.67 -23.71 -3.70
CA ARG A 186 18.42 -23.51 -2.95
C ARG A 186 18.39 -24.38 -1.70
N THR A 187 17.89 -23.83 -0.59
CA THR A 187 17.75 -24.55 0.68
C THR A 187 16.37 -24.36 1.29
N ALA A 188 15.65 -25.45 1.46
CA ALA A 188 14.36 -25.45 2.17
C ALA A 188 14.54 -25.23 3.70
N GLU A 189 15.75 -25.41 4.23
CA GLU A 189 16.05 -25.21 5.66
C GLU A 189 15.76 -23.77 6.11
N TYR A 190 16.05 -22.79 5.24
CA TYR A 190 15.80 -21.38 5.50
C TYR A 190 14.45 -20.91 4.93
N GLY A 191 13.63 -21.84 4.44
CA GLY A 191 12.35 -21.55 3.81
C GLY A 191 11.27 -21.15 4.80
N TYR A 192 10.47 -20.15 4.43
CA TYR A 192 9.22 -19.81 5.10
C TYR A 192 8.05 -20.51 4.41
N LYS A 193 7.52 -21.55 5.04
CA LYS A 193 6.40 -22.36 4.54
C LYS A 193 5.37 -22.60 5.65
N PRO A 194 4.64 -21.56 6.08
CA PRO A 194 3.62 -21.74 7.10
C PRO A 194 2.51 -22.67 6.61
N LYS A 195 1.90 -23.39 7.55
CA LYS A 195 0.70 -24.18 7.25
C LYS A 195 -0.50 -23.24 7.20
N PRO A 196 -1.30 -23.25 6.13
CA PRO A 196 -2.50 -22.43 6.07
C PRO A 196 -3.47 -22.77 7.20
N VAL A 197 -4.15 -21.75 7.73
CA VAL A 197 -5.24 -21.96 8.69
C VAL A 197 -6.41 -22.68 8.01
N ARG A 198 -7.11 -23.53 8.76
CA ARG A 198 -8.27 -24.30 8.25
C ARG A 198 -9.56 -23.50 8.23
N HIS A 199 -9.71 -22.60 9.21
CA HIS A 199 -10.87 -21.74 9.38
C HIS A 199 -10.39 -20.30 9.34
N ILE A 200 -11.07 -19.48 8.55
CA ILE A 200 -10.79 -18.06 8.39
C ILE A 200 -12.07 -17.34 8.78
N ASP A 201 -12.04 -16.63 9.90
CA ASP A 201 -13.12 -15.75 10.29
C ASP A 201 -13.02 -14.47 9.44
N LEU A 202 -13.96 -14.34 8.50
CA LEU A 202 -14.07 -13.15 7.68
C LEU A 202 -14.71 -12.03 8.51
N PRO A 203 -14.02 -10.89 8.69
CA PRO A 203 -14.66 -9.73 9.28
C PRO A 203 -15.81 -9.33 8.37
N LYS A 204 -16.92 -8.90 8.98
CA LYS A 204 -18.00 -8.28 8.23
C LYS A 204 -17.39 -7.10 7.44
N PRO A 205 -17.56 -7.05 6.10
CA PRO A 205 -17.11 -5.90 5.34
C PRO A 205 -17.71 -4.62 5.92
N PRO A 206 -17.00 -3.48 5.84
CA PRO A 206 -17.60 -2.20 6.22
C PRO A 206 -18.85 -1.94 5.36
N SER A 207 -19.70 -1.02 5.79
CA SER A 207 -20.81 -0.59 4.96
C SER A 207 -20.26 0.25 3.80
N ILE A 208 -20.68 -0.06 2.57
CA ILE A 208 -20.15 0.53 1.34
C ILE A 208 -21.30 1.04 0.48
N MET A 209 -21.13 2.21 -0.15
CA MET A 209 -22.03 2.74 -1.16
C MET A 209 -21.26 3.23 -2.39
N ARG A 210 -21.87 3.17 -3.57
CA ARG A 210 -21.29 3.64 -4.83
C ARG A 210 -21.81 5.03 -5.20
N VAL A 211 -20.89 5.95 -5.45
CA VAL A 211 -21.16 7.28 -5.99
C VAL A 211 -21.27 7.17 -7.53
N PRO A 212 -22.15 7.94 -8.21
CA PRO A 212 -22.32 7.85 -9.67
C PRO A 212 -21.06 8.06 -10.51
N ASN A 213 -20.07 8.80 -10.00
CA ASN A 213 -18.78 8.98 -10.67
C ASN A 213 -17.81 7.79 -10.54
N GLY A 214 -18.26 6.66 -9.99
CA GLY A 214 -17.46 5.44 -9.83
C GLY A 214 -16.67 5.35 -8.52
N LYS A 215 -16.71 6.39 -7.68
CA LYS A 215 -16.10 6.37 -6.35
C LYS A 215 -16.99 5.64 -5.33
N PHE A 216 -16.41 5.34 -4.18
CA PHE A 216 -17.08 4.63 -3.10
C PHE A 216 -17.06 5.43 -1.80
N LEU A 217 -18.18 5.40 -1.09
CA LEU A 217 -18.27 5.81 0.31
C LEU A 217 -18.15 4.57 1.19
N VAL A 218 -17.35 4.64 2.24
CA VAL A 218 -17.17 3.56 3.21
C VAL A 218 -17.38 4.14 4.60
N ALA A 219 -18.23 3.49 5.40
CA ALA A 219 -18.44 3.86 6.79
C ALA A 219 -17.23 3.45 7.64
N ASP A 220 -16.75 4.36 8.48
CA ASP A 220 -15.76 4.03 9.51
C ASP A 220 -16.41 3.32 10.71
N GLU A 221 -15.60 2.94 11.70
CA GLU A 221 -16.07 2.24 12.91
C GLU A 221 -17.06 3.07 13.73
N GLN A 222 -17.06 4.40 13.57
CA GLN A 222 -17.98 5.33 14.20
C GLN A 222 -19.26 5.53 13.37
N GLY A 223 -19.37 4.89 12.21
CA GLY A 223 -20.49 5.00 11.29
C GLY A 223 -20.44 6.23 10.38
N ALA A 224 -19.36 7.02 10.41
CA ALA A 224 -19.22 8.18 9.54
C ALA A 224 -18.81 7.74 8.13
N TRP A 225 -19.57 8.18 7.13
CA TRP A 225 -19.29 7.85 5.74
C TRP A 225 -18.19 8.73 5.18
N ARG A 226 -17.18 8.12 4.56
CA ARG A 226 -16.10 8.86 3.92
C ARG A 226 -15.89 8.39 2.50
N ASN A 227 -15.58 9.31 1.61
CA ASN A 227 -15.13 8.97 0.27
C ASN A 227 -13.77 8.26 0.36
N ARG A 228 -13.71 7.01 -0.10
CA ARG A 228 -12.48 6.20 -0.14
C ARG A 228 -11.93 6.01 -1.55
N GLY A 229 -12.44 6.79 -2.50
CA GLY A 229 -11.99 6.84 -3.87
C GLY A 229 -12.50 5.69 -4.72
N GLU A 230 -11.69 5.27 -5.69
CA GLU A 230 -12.07 4.21 -6.63
C GLU A 230 -11.90 2.81 -6.02
N LYS A 231 -12.51 1.80 -6.67
CA LYS A 231 -12.44 0.41 -6.21
C LYS A 231 -11.00 -0.07 -5.99
N TRP A 232 -10.09 0.27 -6.91
CA TRP A 232 -8.70 -0.18 -6.84
C TRP A 232 -7.93 0.47 -5.69
N GLU A 233 -8.25 1.72 -5.32
CA GLU A 233 -7.63 2.40 -4.17
C GLU A 233 -7.97 1.67 -2.87
N ILE A 234 -9.25 1.33 -2.69
CA ILE A 234 -9.75 0.62 -1.50
C ILE A 234 -9.10 -0.77 -1.39
N LEU A 235 -9.03 -1.50 -2.51
CA LEU A 235 -8.40 -2.81 -2.54
C LEU A 235 -6.89 -2.71 -2.29
N GLN A 236 -6.19 -1.75 -2.89
CA GLN A 236 -4.76 -1.53 -2.66
C GLN A 236 -4.45 -1.25 -1.19
N ASP A 237 -5.20 -0.35 -0.55
CA ASP A 237 -5.07 -0.04 0.88
C ASP A 237 -5.27 -1.29 1.74
N PHE A 238 -6.34 -2.04 1.46
CA PHE A 238 -6.68 -3.26 2.18
C PHE A 238 -5.60 -4.34 2.03
N ILE A 239 -5.17 -4.63 0.81
CA ILE A 239 -4.12 -5.61 0.50
C ILE A 239 -2.83 -5.23 1.22
N THR A 240 -2.41 -3.96 1.15
CA THR A 240 -1.21 -3.47 1.82
C THR A 240 -1.26 -3.68 3.34
N SER A 241 -2.45 -3.67 3.94
CA SER A 241 -2.64 -3.90 5.38
C SER A 241 -2.66 -5.38 5.78
N CYS A 242 -2.88 -6.31 4.85
CA CYS A 242 -3.14 -7.72 5.13
C CYS A 242 -1.95 -8.49 5.72
N TRP A 243 -0.71 -8.00 5.61
CA TRP A 243 0.49 -8.75 6.00
C TRP A 243 0.50 -9.19 7.47
N ARG A 244 -0.08 -8.40 8.40
CA ARG A 244 -0.14 -8.76 9.83
C ARG A 244 -1.08 -9.94 10.05
N THR A 245 -2.27 -9.85 9.47
CA THR A 245 -3.26 -10.93 9.54
C THR A 245 -2.75 -12.17 8.84
N GLU A 246 -2.05 -12.03 7.71
CA GLU A 246 -1.45 -13.16 7.01
C GLU A 246 -0.33 -13.82 7.82
N LEU A 247 0.47 -13.05 8.57
CA LEU A 247 1.48 -13.60 9.47
C LEU A 247 0.84 -14.39 10.62
N ALA A 248 -0.30 -13.93 11.14
CA ALA A 248 -1.04 -14.59 12.23
C ALA A 248 -1.91 -15.78 11.74
N GLU A 249 -2.49 -15.64 10.57
CA GLU A 249 -3.42 -16.58 9.92
C GLU A 249 -2.97 -16.86 8.48
N PRO A 250 -1.91 -17.67 8.28
CA PRO A 250 -1.36 -17.94 6.96
C PRO A 250 -2.41 -18.48 5.98
N GLY A 251 -2.36 -17.98 4.75
CA GLY A 251 -3.28 -18.32 3.67
C GLY A 251 -4.62 -17.58 3.69
N SER A 252 -4.87 -16.72 4.68
CA SER A 252 -6.16 -16.02 4.82
C SER A 252 -6.36 -14.88 3.81
N TYR A 253 -5.26 -14.31 3.27
CA TYR A 253 -5.32 -13.15 2.37
C TYR A 253 -6.27 -13.34 1.18
N LYS A 254 -6.30 -14.52 0.55
CA LYS A 254 -7.10 -14.75 -0.67
C LYS A 254 -8.59 -14.53 -0.42
N VAL A 255 -9.11 -15.22 0.58
CA VAL A 255 -10.53 -15.19 0.92
C VAL A 255 -10.91 -13.79 1.40
N ARG A 256 -10.02 -13.12 2.16
CA ARG A 256 -10.24 -11.76 2.65
C ARG A 256 -10.29 -10.73 1.51
N ILE A 257 -9.38 -10.81 0.55
CA ILE A 257 -9.34 -9.91 -0.63
C ILE A 257 -10.57 -10.15 -1.51
N GLU A 258 -10.92 -11.41 -1.76
CA GLU A 258 -12.10 -11.78 -2.54
C GLU A 258 -13.39 -11.26 -1.89
N ALA A 259 -13.55 -11.43 -0.58
CA ALA A 259 -14.72 -10.95 0.16
C ALA A 259 -14.89 -9.43 0.07
N LEU A 260 -13.81 -8.65 0.21
CA LEU A 260 -13.89 -7.20 0.04
C LEU A 260 -14.18 -6.80 -1.41
N ARG A 261 -13.58 -7.51 -2.38
CA ARG A 261 -13.82 -7.26 -3.81
C ARG A 261 -15.29 -7.47 -4.16
N GLU A 262 -15.88 -8.55 -3.67
CA GLU A 262 -17.30 -8.87 -3.84
C GLU A 262 -18.19 -7.79 -3.18
N ALA A 263 -17.88 -7.40 -1.94
CA ALA A 263 -18.62 -6.34 -1.25
C ALA A 263 -18.61 -5.00 -2.01
N LEU A 264 -17.50 -4.66 -2.68
CA LEU A 264 -17.40 -3.49 -3.55
C LEU A 264 -18.21 -3.65 -4.84
N ASP A 265 -18.26 -4.86 -5.42
CA ASP A 265 -19.00 -5.13 -6.67
C ASP A 265 -20.52 -5.04 -6.48
N VAL A 266 -21.02 -5.50 -5.33
CA VAL A 266 -22.45 -5.49 -5.00
C VAL A 266 -22.89 -4.25 -4.21
N ALA A 267 -21.99 -3.28 -4.02
CA ALA A 267 -22.29 -2.09 -3.24
C ALA A 267 -23.50 -1.32 -3.83
N PRO A 268 -24.52 -0.98 -3.01
CA PRO A 268 -25.67 -0.23 -3.47
C PRO A 268 -25.26 1.18 -3.92
N PRO A 269 -26.00 1.81 -4.85
CA PRO A 269 -25.81 3.22 -5.13
C PRO A 269 -26.07 4.06 -3.88
N MET A 270 -25.38 5.19 -3.74
CA MET A 270 -25.71 6.16 -2.68
C MET A 270 -27.17 6.61 -2.82
N PRO A 271 -27.89 6.77 -1.70
CA PRO A 271 -29.27 7.27 -1.74
C PRO A 271 -29.31 8.74 -2.19
N PRO A 272 -30.45 9.22 -2.70
CA PRO A 272 -30.65 10.65 -2.92
C PRO A 272 -30.66 11.42 -1.59
N GLY A 273 -30.37 12.72 -1.64
CA GLY A 273 -30.42 13.59 -0.46
C GLY A 273 -29.25 13.40 0.50
N MET A 274 -28.13 12.85 0.04
CA MET A 274 -26.88 12.87 0.81
C MET A 274 -26.38 14.31 0.96
N SER A 275 -25.66 14.59 2.03
CA SER A 275 -24.93 15.84 2.20
C SER A 275 -23.47 15.57 2.57
N VAL A 276 -22.62 16.56 2.37
CA VAL A 276 -21.20 16.53 2.75
C VAL A 276 -20.97 17.60 3.79
N ALA A 277 -20.70 17.20 5.02
CA ALA A 277 -20.27 18.09 6.08
C ALA A 277 -18.77 18.34 5.95
N VAL A 278 -18.38 19.61 6.05
CA VAL A 278 -16.99 20.07 6.01
C VAL A 278 -16.66 20.76 7.33
N ASP A 279 -15.64 20.27 8.03
CA ASP A 279 -15.13 20.83 9.29
C ASP A 279 -13.92 21.72 9.03
N GLU A 280 -14.14 23.04 9.05
CA GLU A 280 -13.10 24.06 8.82
C GLU A 280 -12.20 24.27 10.05
N ARG A 281 -12.44 23.58 11.18
CA ARG A 281 -11.54 23.60 12.34
C ARG A 281 -10.30 22.73 12.14
N VAL A 282 -10.34 21.82 11.17
CA VAL A 282 -9.19 20.98 10.80
C VAL A 282 -8.19 21.86 10.04
N GLU A 283 -6.97 21.99 10.57
CA GLU A 283 -5.92 22.75 9.89
C GLU A 283 -5.48 22.03 8.61
N LEU A 284 -5.54 22.75 7.48
CA LEU A 284 -5.16 22.28 6.16
C LEU A 284 -4.13 23.23 5.55
N ASP A 285 -3.20 22.69 4.75
CA ASP A 285 -2.19 23.44 4.05
C ASP A 285 -2.41 23.49 2.53
N GLY A 286 -1.79 24.51 1.92
CA GLY A 286 -1.65 24.66 0.46
C GLY A 286 -2.88 24.28 -0.37
N TYR A 287 -2.72 23.22 -1.15
CA TYR A 287 -3.72 22.74 -2.11
C TYR A 287 -5.02 22.22 -1.45
N LEU A 288 -4.91 21.58 -0.29
CA LEU A 288 -6.08 21.01 0.40
C LEU A 288 -7.00 22.13 0.90
N LYS A 289 -6.41 23.18 1.47
CA LYS A 289 -7.14 24.38 1.90
C LYS A 289 -7.85 25.06 0.73
N SER A 290 -7.15 25.26 -0.39
CA SER A 290 -7.75 25.86 -1.60
C SER A 290 -8.91 25.05 -2.16
N THR A 291 -8.84 23.71 -2.08
CA THR A 291 -9.92 22.82 -2.53
C THR A 291 -11.18 23.00 -1.68
N VAL A 292 -11.03 23.11 -0.35
CA VAL A 292 -12.14 23.37 0.59
C VAL A 292 -12.74 24.75 0.39
N GLU A 293 -11.92 25.80 0.31
CA GLU A 293 -12.40 27.17 0.10
C GLU A 293 -13.14 27.33 -1.23
N GLY A 294 -12.65 26.65 -2.28
CA GLY A 294 -13.21 26.70 -3.62
C GLY A 294 -14.60 26.08 -3.79
N LEU A 295 -15.12 25.36 -2.78
CA LEU A 295 -16.48 24.80 -2.77
C LEU A 295 -17.40 25.43 -1.72
N ARG A 296 -16.88 26.37 -0.92
CA ARG A 296 -17.64 27.01 0.18
C ARG A 296 -18.94 27.69 -0.28
N TYR A 297 -18.95 28.23 -1.50
CA TYR A 297 -20.12 28.91 -2.07
C TYR A 297 -21.33 27.99 -2.30
N LEU A 298 -21.12 26.67 -2.30
CA LEU A 298 -22.19 25.67 -2.43
C LEU A 298 -22.76 25.26 -1.07
N GLY A 299 -22.10 25.62 0.03
CA GLY A 299 -22.39 25.11 1.35
C GLY A 299 -23.31 26.02 2.17
N THR A 300 -24.18 25.40 2.96
CA THR A 300 -24.88 26.08 4.06
C THR A 300 -23.95 26.17 5.28
N PRO A 301 -23.68 27.36 5.84
CA PRO A 301 -22.80 27.50 7.00
C PRO A 301 -23.28 26.73 8.23
N THR A 302 -22.35 26.16 8.99
CA THR A 302 -22.58 25.49 10.28
C THR A 302 -21.70 26.10 11.36
N SER A 303 -21.82 25.63 12.62
CA SER A 303 -20.96 26.09 13.72
C SER A 303 -19.48 25.73 13.56
N THR A 304 -19.17 24.77 12.69
CA THR A 304 -17.81 24.21 12.53
C THR A 304 -17.29 24.31 11.09
N GLY A 305 -18.10 24.77 10.15
CA GLY A 305 -17.73 24.90 8.74
C GLY A 305 -18.96 25.09 7.87
N TYR A 306 -19.24 24.14 6.97
CA TYR A 306 -20.42 24.19 6.09
C TYR A 306 -20.87 22.80 5.65
N THR A 307 -22.08 22.69 5.12
CA THR A 307 -22.65 21.46 4.57
C THR A 307 -23.07 21.67 3.12
N ILE A 308 -22.66 20.78 2.21
CA ILE A 308 -23.08 20.79 0.80
C ILE A 308 -24.14 19.72 0.60
N ASP A 309 -25.32 20.10 0.11
CA ASP A 309 -26.35 19.15 -0.28
C ASP A 309 -26.02 18.53 -1.64
N VAL A 310 -26.00 17.21 -1.71
CA VAL A 310 -25.75 16.44 -2.94
C VAL A 310 -27.08 16.11 -3.60
N GLY A 311 -27.70 17.17 -4.14
CA GLY A 311 -28.96 17.12 -4.88
C GLY A 311 -28.83 16.58 -6.29
N ALA A 312 -29.96 16.53 -7.00
CA ALA A 312 -30.01 16.05 -8.38
C ALA A 312 -29.15 16.88 -9.35
N ASP A 313 -29.03 18.18 -9.10
CA ASP A 313 -28.16 19.12 -9.81
C ASP A 313 -26.68 18.75 -9.68
N VAL A 314 -26.22 18.45 -8.46
CA VAL A 314 -24.85 17.99 -8.20
C VAL A 314 -24.59 16.63 -8.84
N LEU A 315 -25.56 15.72 -8.78
CA LEU A 315 -25.43 14.37 -9.38
C LEU A 315 -25.38 14.39 -10.92
N GLN A 316 -25.96 15.40 -11.56
CA GLN A 316 -25.92 15.58 -13.01
C GLN A 316 -24.68 16.35 -13.48
N ASP A 317 -24.07 17.16 -12.62
CA ASP A 317 -22.80 17.83 -12.91
C ASP A 317 -21.60 16.95 -12.51
N SER A 318 -21.10 16.18 -13.48
CA SER A 318 -19.93 15.31 -13.30
C SER A 318 -18.69 16.03 -12.77
N ASN A 319 -18.48 17.31 -13.12
CA ASN A 319 -17.32 18.08 -12.65
C ASN A 319 -17.53 18.48 -11.19
N LEU A 320 -18.71 18.99 -10.85
CA LEU A 320 -19.03 19.35 -9.47
C LEU A 320 -18.98 18.15 -8.53
N LEU A 321 -19.58 17.02 -8.93
CA LEU A 321 -19.52 15.77 -8.18
C LEU A 321 -18.08 15.27 -8.04
N TRP A 322 -17.26 15.39 -9.09
CA TRP A 322 -15.82 15.09 -9.02
C TRP A 322 -15.14 15.98 -7.98
N ARG A 323 -15.34 17.30 -7.99
CA ARG A 323 -14.71 18.24 -7.04
C ARG A 323 -15.11 17.95 -5.60
N ILE A 324 -16.41 17.71 -5.34
CA ILE A 324 -16.92 17.34 -4.00
C ILE A 324 -16.27 16.04 -3.53
N CYS A 325 -16.14 15.05 -4.42
CA CYS A 325 -15.48 13.79 -4.11
C CYS A 325 -13.94 13.88 -3.99
N HIS A 326 -13.34 15.06 -4.20
CA HIS A 326 -11.91 15.33 -3.97
C HIS A 326 -11.68 16.20 -2.74
N LEU A 327 -12.72 16.53 -1.99
CA LEU A 327 -12.56 17.18 -0.69
C LEU A 327 -11.70 16.30 0.26
N PRO A 328 -10.84 16.89 1.11
CA PRO A 328 -9.95 16.13 1.97
C PRO A 328 -10.71 15.26 2.98
N ARG A 329 -10.42 13.96 3.02
CA ARG A 329 -11.06 12.96 3.91
C ARG A 329 -10.89 13.24 5.41
N VAL A 330 -9.93 14.08 5.77
CA VAL A 330 -9.62 14.46 7.17
C VAL A 330 -10.60 15.48 7.73
N CYS A 331 -11.24 16.27 6.87
CA CYS A 331 -12.16 17.34 7.25
C CYS A 331 -13.59 17.13 6.71
N THR A 332 -13.87 15.99 6.09
CA THR A 332 -15.16 15.73 5.45
C THR A 332 -15.80 14.44 5.89
N SER A 333 -17.11 14.49 6.09
CA SER A 333 -17.97 13.34 6.29
C SER A 333 -19.21 13.46 5.41
N TRP A 334 -19.66 12.32 4.89
CA TRP A 334 -20.89 12.21 4.14
C TRP A 334 -22.00 11.81 5.11
N GLU A 335 -23.13 12.46 5.00
CA GLU A 335 -24.30 12.22 5.84
C GLU A 335 -25.47 11.84 4.95
N ILE A 336 -26.22 10.82 5.37
CA ILE A 336 -27.52 10.57 4.77
C ILE A 336 -28.40 11.71 5.27
N GLY A 337 -28.87 12.55 4.36
CA GLY A 337 -29.67 13.71 4.74
C GLY A 337 -30.83 13.26 5.61
N LYS A 338 -31.04 13.98 6.72
CA LYS A 338 -32.32 13.93 7.41
C LYS A 338 -33.32 14.41 6.38
N CYS A 339 -34.13 13.50 5.85
CA CYS A 339 -35.31 13.88 5.12
C CYS A 339 -36.04 14.89 6.01
N VAL A 340 -36.17 16.14 5.57
CA VAL A 340 -37.06 17.08 6.25
C VAL A 340 -38.43 16.41 6.19
N ASP A 341 -38.94 16.06 7.37
CA ASP A 341 -40.12 15.24 7.58
C ASP A 341 -41.27 15.62 6.65
N GLU A 342 -41.73 14.64 5.88
CA GLU A 342 -43.16 14.44 5.56
C GLU A 342 -43.47 13.05 4.98
N ALA A 343 -42.48 12.17 4.73
CA ALA A 343 -42.74 10.80 4.28
C ALA A 343 -41.90 9.70 4.97
N ALA A 344 -41.22 10.02 6.08
CA ALA A 344 -40.29 9.10 6.76
C ALA A 344 -40.98 7.97 7.57
N ASP A 345 -42.29 8.04 7.80
CA ASP A 345 -43.03 7.04 8.58
C ASP A 345 -43.35 5.73 7.83
N ASP A 346 -43.25 5.69 6.49
CA ASP A 346 -43.68 4.52 5.69
C ASP A 346 -42.51 3.56 5.30
N PHE A 347 -41.24 3.98 5.42
CA PHE A 347 -40.09 3.12 5.06
C PHE A 347 -39.50 2.35 6.25
N ALA A 348 -39.46 2.96 7.44
CA ALA A 348 -38.97 2.30 8.65
C ALA A 348 -39.92 1.20 9.15
N SER A 349 -41.22 1.38 8.95
CA SER A 349 -42.27 0.40 9.30
C SER A 349 -42.22 -0.85 8.40
N ARG A 350 -41.83 -0.73 7.13
CA ARG A 350 -41.78 -1.86 6.18
C ARG A 350 -40.54 -2.77 6.30
N GLN A 351 -39.48 -2.34 6.98
CA GLN A 351 -38.33 -3.21 7.23
C GLN A 351 -38.48 -4.09 8.49
N MET A 352 -39.36 -3.75 9.43
CA MET A 352 -39.60 -4.61 10.61
C MET A 352 -40.58 -5.76 10.34
N ASP A 353 -41.48 -5.64 9.36
CA ASP A 353 -42.47 -6.69 9.05
C ASP A 353 -41.95 -7.80 8.11
N MET A 354 -40.68 -7.75 7.68
CA MET A 354 -40.06 -8.78 6.84
C MET A 354 -39.22 -9.81 7.63
N PHE A 355 -39.18 -9.70 8.97
CA PHE A 355 -38.48 -10.65 9.85
C PHE A 355 -39.37 -11.14 11.01
N VAL A 356 -40.59 -11.58 10.69
CA VAL A 356 -41.35 -12.55 11.51
C VAL A 356 -41.62 -13.80 10.68
#